data_AF-A0A7J2HP40-F1
#
_entry.id   AF-A0A7J2HP40-F1
#
_cell.length_a   1.000
_cell.length_b   1.000
_cell.length_c   1.000
_cell.angle_alpha   90.00
_cell.angle_beta   90.00
_cell.angle_gamma   90.00
#
_symmetry.space_group_name_H-M   'P 1'
#
loop_
_entity.id
_entity.type
_entity.pdbx_description
1 polymer ?
#
loop_
_entity_poly.entity_id
_entity_poly.type
_entity_poly.pdbx_seq_one_letter_code
_entity_poly.pdbx_strand_id
1 'polypeptide(L)'
;MIDVFVLILDFLAFFSIYLILSISLNLEYGYTGIPNFGKVLFFAGGAFTVGALASRIIAPLVGVNLAEIDFVKYNAFLGIKVTNFFAENPHIALLMFIALLALA
;
A
#
# COMPACT_ATOMS: atom_id res chain seq x y z
N MET A 1 13.55 -19.91 10.91
CA MET A 1 12.59 -20.85 10.30
C MET A 1 11.69 -20.05 9.39
N ILE A 2 11.51 -20.45 8.13
CA ILE A 2 10.49 -19.86 7.25
C ILE A 2 9.14 -20.30 7.81
N ASP A 3 8.32 -19.34 8.22
CA ASP A 3 6.94 -19.61 8.57
C ASP A 3 6.12 -19.68 7.28
N VAL A 4 5.74 -20.90 6.90
CA VAL A 4 4.95 -21.16 5.69
C VAL A 4 3.64 -20.38 5.70
N PHE A 5 3.07 -20.12 6.88
CA PHE A 5 1.84 -19.35 7.02
C PHE A 5 2.03 -17.89 6.60
N VAL A 6 3.09 -17.23 7.08
CA VAL A 6 3.41 -15.84 6.70
C VAL A 6 3.66 -15.73 5.20
N LEU A 7 4.38 -16.69 4.62
CA LEU A 7 4.63 -16.72 3.18
C LEU A 7 3.33 -16.82 2.35
N ILE A 8 2.39 -17.67 2.77
CA ILE A 8 1.10 -17.79 2.11
C ILE A 8 0.30 -16.49 2.21
N LEU A 9 0.31 -15.83 3.37
CA LEU A 9 -0.36 -14.55 3.57
C LEU A 9 0.22 -13.45 2.69
N ASP A 10 1.54 -13.30 2.64
CA ASP A 10 2.22 -12.30 1.81
C ASP A 10 1.94 -12.55 0.33
N PHE A 11 1.97 -13.81 -0.10
CA PHE A 11 1.62 -14.19 -1.46
C PHE A 11 0.17 -13.85 -1.79
N LEU A 12 -0.78 -14.21 -0.93
CA LEU A 12 -2.21 -13.90 -1.11
C LEU A 12 -2.45 -12.39 -1.18
N ALA A 13 -1.81 -11.61 -0.31
CA ALA A 13 -1.91 -10.16 -0.31
C ALA A 13 -1.43 -9.58 -1.64
N PHE A 14 -0.25 -10.00 -2.11
CA PHE A 14 0.30 -9.53 -3.38
C PHE A 14 -0.54 -9.99 -4.58
N PHE A 15 -0.93 -11.26 -4.62
CA PHE A 15 -1.77 -11.84 -5.67
C PHE A 15 -3.13 -11.13 -5.80
N SER A 16 -3.76 -10.80 -4.67
CA SER A 16 -5.09 -10.16 -4.64
C SER A 16 -5.09 -8.80 -5.35
N ILE A 17 -4.00 -8.03 -5.24
CA ILE A 17 -3.84 -6.73 -5.90
C ILE A 17 -3.93 -6.90 -7.43
N TYR A 18 -3.19 -7.86 -7.99
CA TYR A 18 -3.22 -8.14 -9.44
C TYR A 18 -4.52 -8.81 -9.89
N LEU A 19 -5.12 -9.64 -9.03
CA LEU A 19 -6.40 -10.27 -9.31
C LEU A 19 -7.51 -9.23 -9.48
N ILE A 20 -7.59 -8.25 -8.57
CA ILE A 20 -8.56 -7.14 -8.65
C ILE A 20 -8.36 -6.36 -9.95
N LEU A 21 -7.12 -6.01 -10.29
CA LEU A 21 -6.81 -5.29 -11.51
C LEU A 21 -7.20 -6.09 -12.78
N SER A 22 -6.87 -7.38 -12.82
CA SER A 22 -7.19 -8.26 -13.95
C SER A 22 -8.69 -8.43 -14.14
N ILE A 23 -9.44 -8.68 -13.06
CA ILE A 23 -10.90 -8.79 -13.11
C ILE A 23 -11.50 -7.48 -13.60
N SER A 24 -11.05 -6.33 -13.08
CA SER A 24 -11.54 -5.01 -13.49
C SER A 24 -11.30 -4.72 -14.97
N LEU A 25 -10.14 -5.09 -15.51
CA LEU A 25 -9.83 -4.93 -16.94
C LEU A 25 -10.65 -5.88 -17.82
N ASN A 26 -10.77 -7.15 -17.44
CA ASN A 26 -11.57 -8.12 -18.18
C ASN A 26 -13.06 -7.78 -18.16
N LEU A 27 -13.55 -7.19 -17.07
CA LEU A 27 -14.94 -6.73 -16.97
C LEU A 27 -15.20 -5.56 -17.91
N GLU A 28 -14.33 -4.54 -17.92
CA GLU A 28 -14.45 -3.42 -18.85
C GLU A 28 -14.37 -3.89 -20.30
N TYR A 29 -13.37 -4.71 -20.63
CA TYR A 29 -13.21 -5.21 -21.99
C TYR A 29 -14.38 -6.11 -22.41
N GLY A 30 -14.86 -6.97 -21.51
CA GLY A 30 -15.95 -7.89 -21.78
C GLY A 30 -17.31 -7.20 -21.98
N TYR A 31 -17.63 -6.19 -21.17
CA TYR A 31 -18.92 -5.49 -21.24
C TYR A 31 -18.94 -4.30 -22.20
N THR A 32 -17.83 -3.58 -22.33
CA THR A 32 -17.77 -2.35 -23.13
C THR A 32 -17.02 -2.53 -24.45
N GLY A 33 -16.21 -3.59 -24.60
CA GLY A 33 -15.35 -3.80 -25.76
C GLY A 33 -14.14 -2.87 -25.84
N ILE A 34 -13.94 -1.98 -24.85
CA ILE A 34 -12.89 -0.97 -24.86
C ILE A 34 -11.70 -1.44 -24.02
N PRO A 35 -10.50 -1.64 -24.60
CA PRO A 35 -9.32 -1.98 -23.84
C PRO A 35 -8.73 -0.73 -23.15
N ASN A 36 -8.81 -0.68 -21.82
CA ASN A 36 -8.29 0.43 -21.02
C ASN A 36 -6.84 0.21 -20.59
N PHE A 37 -5.90 0.44 -21.51
CA PHE A 37 -4.46 0.31 -21.24
C PHE A 37 -3.94 1.32 -20.19
N GLY A 38 -4.59 2.47 -20.06
CA GLY A 38 -4.21 3.53 -19.12
C GLY A 38 -4.57 3.25 -17.66
N LYS A 39 -5.45 2.26 -17.39
CA LYS A 39 -5.92 1.95 -16.03
C LYS A 39 -4.77 1.60 -15.06
N VAL A 40 -3.73 0.91 -15.54
CA VAL A 40 -2.58 0.52 -14.71
C VAL A 40 -1.84 1.73 -14.17
N LEU A 41 -1.78 2.84 -14.93
CA LEU A 41 -1.15 4.08 -14.48
C LEU A 41 -1.91 4.69 -13.30
N PHE A 42 -3.25 4.76 -13.37
CA PHE A 42 -4.07 5.28 -12.28
C PHE A 42 -4.00 4.38 -11.04
N PHE A 43 -3.96 3.06 -11.24
CA PHE A 43 -3.77 2.10 -10.16
C PHE A 43 -2.43 2.28 -9.45
N ALA A 44 -1.33 2.40 -10.22
CA ALA A 44 0.00 2.67 -9.67
C ALA A 44 0.06 4.03 -8.96
N GLY A 45 -0.54 5.07 -9.54
CA GLY A 45 -0.64 6.40 -8.94
C GLY A 45 -1.32 6.38 -7.57
N GLY A 46 -2.44 5.64 -7.45
CA GLY A 46 -3.11 5.42 -6.17
C GLY A 46 -2.22 4.71 -5.16
N ALA A 47 -1.59 3.59 -5.56
CA ALA A 47 -0.71 2.82 -4.69
C ALA A 47 0.49 3.64 -4.16
N PHE A 48 1.16 4.41 -5.02
CA PHE A 48 2.27 5.27 -4.63
C PHE A 48 1.81 6.42 -3.71
N THR A 49 0.67 7.03 -4.01
CA THR A 49 0.09 8.09 -3.17
C THR A 49 -0.21 7.58 -1.77
N VAL A 50 -0.95 6.47 -1.67
CA VAL A 50 -1.35 5.88 -0.38
C VAL A 50 -0.13 5.44 0.41
N GLY A 51 0.86 4.79 -0.22
CA GLY A 51 2.08 4.35 0.46
C GLY A 51 2.93 5.52 1.00
N ALA A 52 3.08 6.58 0.21
CA ALA A 52 3.79 7.78 0.64
C ALA A 52 3.04 8.51 1.76
N LEU A 53 1.71 8.60 1.66
CA LEU A 53 0.87 9.32 2.61
C LEU A 53 0.80 8.57 3.96
N ALA A 54 0.63 7.25 3.95
CA ALA A 54 0.68 6.41 5.15
C ALA A 54 1.99 6.60 5.93
N SER A 55 3.12 6.52 5.22
CA SER A 55 4.45 6.66 5.80
C SER A 55 4.67 8.02 6.44
N ARG A 56 4.12 9.08 5.85
CA ARG A 56 4.24 10.46 6.36
C ARG A 56 3.31 10.73 7.55
N ILE A 57 2.07 10.23 7.51
CA ILE A 57 1.16 10.40 8.66
C ILE A 57 1.73 9.73 9.91
N ILE A 58 2.34 8.56 9.75
CA ILE A 58 2.85 7.78 10.88
C ILE A 58 4.26 8.20 11.31
N ALA A 59 5.04 8.86 10.45
CA ALA A 59 6.41 9.29 10.76
C ALA A 59 6.57 10.00 12.13
N PRO A 60 5.71 10.97 12.53
CA PRO A 60 5.82 11.61 13.84
C PRO A 60 5.62 10.63 15.00
N LEU A 61 4.72 9.65 14.85
CA LEU A 61 4.45 8.64 15.88
C LEU A 61 5.61 7.65 16.05
N VAL A 62 6.45 7.49 15.04
CA VAL A 62 7.67 6.65 15.08
C VAL A 62 8.91 7.47 15.48
N GLY A 63 8.71 8.70 15.95
CA GLY A 63 9.78 9.61 16.39
C GLY A 63 10.65 10.13 15.24
N VAL A 64 10.11 10.15 14.02
CA VAL A 64 10.78 10.70 12.83
C VAL A 64 10.22 12.08 12.52
N ASN A 65 11.08 13.10 12.62
CA ASN A 65 10.72 14.45 12.20
C ASN A 65 10.87 14.60 10.68
N LEU A 66 9.74 14.75 9.98
CA LEU A 66 9.70 14.90 8.52
C LEU A 66 10.44 16.15 8.01
N ALA A 67 10.63 17.18 8.85
CA ALA A 67 11.34 18.40 8.48
C ALA A 67 12.87 18.22 8.41
N GLU A 68 13.39 17.21 9.11
CA GLU A 68 14.84 16.98 9.26
C GLU A 68 15.36 15.89 8.32
N ILE A 69 14.48 15.10 7.72
CA ILE A 69 14.85 13.95 6.90
C ILE A 69 14.42 14.16 5.45
N ASP A 70 15.36 13.95 4.53
CA ASP A 70 15.04 13.84 3.11
C ASP A 70 14.27 12.54 2.84
N PHE A 71 12.96 12.67 2.69
CA PHE A 71 12.05 11.55 2.43
C PHE A 71 12.43 10.78 1.16
N VAL A 72 12.92 11.46 0.12
CA VAL A 72 13.25 10.79 -1.15
C VAL A 72 14.40 9.81 -0.93
N LYS A 73 15.41 10.22 -0.16
CA LYS A 73 16.60 9.40 0.11
C LYS A 73 16.35 8.31 1.17
N TYR A 74 15.51 8.57 2.16
CA TYR A 74 15.32 7.69 3.32
C TYR A 74 13.94 7.00 3.38
N ASN A 75 13.17 6.99 2.27
CA ASN A 75 11.84 6.38 2.22
C ASN A 75 11.84 4.91 2.71
N ALA A 76 12.84 4.12 2.31
CA ALA A 76 12.91 2.71 2.68
C ALA A 76 13.16 2.52 4.18
N PHE A 77 14.03 3.34 4.76
CA PHE A 77 14.29 3.34 6.20
C PHE A 77 13.04 3.72 7.00
N LEU A 78 12.32 4.76 6.56
CA LEU A 78 11.07 5.17 7.17
C LEU A 78 10.00 4.08 7.03
N GLY A 79 9.89 3.43 5.87
CA GLY A 79 8.97 2.32 5.64
C GLY A 79 9.20 1.16 6.60
N ILE A 80 10.46 0.75 6.81
CA ILE A 80 10.79 -0.30 7.79
C ILE A 80 10.37 0.10 9.20
N LYS A 81 10.67 1.34 9.61
CA LYS A 81 10.28 1.87 10.93
C LYS A 81 8.75 1.88 11.11
N VAL A 82 8.02 2.32 10.11
CA VAL A 82 6.54 2.34 10.11
C VAL A 82 5.97 0.93 10.16
N THR A 83 6.51 -0.01 9.39
CA THR A 83 6.10 -1.43 9.43
C THR A 83 6.31 -2.05 10.80
N ASN A 84 7.47 -1.80 11.44
CA ASN A 84 7.72 -2.30 12.79
C ASN A 84 6.74 -1.70 13.80
N PHE A 85 6.47 -0.40 13.70
CA PHE A 85 5.47 0.26 14.56
C PHE A 85 4.06 -0.32 14.37
N PHE A 86 3.67 -0.67 13.14
CA PHE A 86 2.40 -1.33 12.85
C PHE A 86 2.34 -2.77 13.38
N ALA A 87 3.46 -3.50 13.34
CA ALA A 87 3.55 -4.83 13.91
C ALA A 87 3.35 -4.81 15.45
N GLU A 88 3.87 -3.77 16.11
CA GLU A 88 3.66 -3.55 17.55
C GLU A 88 2.24 -3.06 17.87
N ASN A 89 1.62 -2.28 16.96
CA ASN A 89 0.30 -1.67 17.16
C ASN A 89 -0.69 -2.00 16.01
N PRO A 90 -1.21 -3.25 15.94
CA PRO A 90 -2.08 -3.68 14.85
C PRO A 90 -3.37 -2.86 14.70
N HIS A 91 -3.88 -2.32 15.81
CA HIS A 91 -5.06 -1.47 15.83
C HIS A 91 -4.84 -0.14 15.07
N ILE A 92 -3.65 0.46 15.18
CA ILE A 92 -3.30 1.67 14.44
C ILE A 92 -3.13 1.35 12.96
N ALA A 93 -2.54 0.20 12.63
CA ALA A 93 -2.40 -0.26 11.24
C ALA A 93 -3.76 -0.41 10.56
N LEU A 94 -4.73 -1.05 11.22
CA LEU A 94 -6.10 -1.19 10.75
C LEU A 94 -6.81 0.16 10.60
N LEU A 95 -6.67 1.05 11.59
CA LEU A 95 -7.28 2.38 11.54
C LEU A 95 -6.70 3.21 10.38
N MET A 96 -5.38 3.14 10.16
CA MET A 96 -4.73 3.79 9.02
C MET A 96 -5.21 3.22 7.69
N PHE A 97 -5.34 1.90 7.58
CA PHE A 97 -5.86 1.25 6.38
C PHE A 97 -7.28 1.74 6.04
N ILE A 98 -8.18 1.75 7.02
CA ILE A 98 -9.57 2.22 6.84
C ILE A 98 -9.61 3.72 6.53
N ALA A 99 -8.81 4.53 7.22
CA ALA A 99 -8.76 5.98 6.99
C ALA A 99 -8.28 6.31 5.58
N LEU A 100 -7.26 5.60 5.07
CA LEU A 100 -6.75 5.79 3.72
C LEU A 100 -7.73 5.29 2.65
N LEU A 101 -8.45 4.19 2.93
CA LEU A 101 -9.53 3.73 2.05
C LEU A 101 -10.70 4.72 1.98
N ALA A 102 -11.04 5.39 3.08
CA ALA A 102 -12.11 6.38 3.09
C ALA A 102 -11.73 7.69 2.36
N LEU A 103 -10.42 7.96 2.19
CA LEU A 103 -9.90 9.15 1.53
C LEU A 103 -9.72 8.94 0.02
N ALA A 104 -9.56 7.69 -0.43
CA ALA A 104 -9.39 7.29 -1.82
C ALA A 104 -10.72 7.15 -2.58
#